data_AF-A0AAP5LQZ4-F1
#
_entry.id   AF-A0AAP5LQZ4-F1
#
_cell.length_a   1.000
_cell.length_b   1.000
_cell.length_c   1.000
_cell.angle_alpha   90.00
_cell.angle_beta   90.00
_cell.angle_gamma   90.00
#
_symmetry.space_group_name_H-M   'P 1'
#
loop_
_entity.id
_entity.type
_entity.pdbx_description
1 polymer ?
#
loop_
_entity_poly.entity_id
_entity_poly.type
_entity_poly.pdbx_seq_one_letter_code
_entity_poly.pdbx_strand_id
1 'polypeptide(L)'
;MEWNGDEGAVQLYKKSCILQMLQESIESLYYEELNRHKISLLGVYGSVEAERIENQLMLIDQLISGIEHNIGCGNLKRALHFLILLRQLIRQTQARLDVIDYGELVV
;
A
#
# COMPACT_ATOMS: atom_id res chain seq x y z
N MET A 1 12.93 41.56 3.44
CA MET A 1 13.03 40.10 3.63
C MET A 1 11.65 39.54 3.37
N GLU A 2 11.47 38.90 2.22
CA GLU A 2 10.23 38.18 1.93
C GLU A 2 10.18 36.92 2.78
N TRP A 3 9.02 36.70 3.40
CA TRP A 3 8.79 35.68 4.40
C TRP A 3 8.62 34.32 3.68
N ASN A 4 9.72 33.62 3.40
CA ASN A 4 9.71 32.27 2.80
C ASN A 4 9.19 31.15 3.73
N GLY A 5 8.61 31.51 4.90
CA GLY A 5 8.14 30.56 5.91
C GLY A 5 6.90 29.77 5.49
N ASP A 6 6.02 30.38 4.69
CA ASP A 6 4.74 29.78 4.31
C ASP A 6 4.89 28.66 3.28
N GLU A 7 5.79 28.78 2.30
CA GLU A 7 6.00 27.73 1.30
C GLU A 7 6.62 26.47 1.90
N GLY A 8 7.55 26.63 2.86
CA GLY A 8 8.14 25.52 3.59
C GLY A 8 7.13 24.76 4.45
N ALA A 9 6.28 25.49 5.18
CA ALA A 9 5.22 24.90 5.99
C ALA A 9 4.18 24.15 5.14
N VAL A 10 3.77 24.72 4.00
CA VAL A 10 2.83 24.08 3.06
C VAL A 10 3.42 22.80 2.45
N GLN A 11 4.71 22.79 2.11
CA GLN A 11 5.38 21.59 1.59
C GLN A 11 5.46 20.47 2.65
N LEU A 12 5.79 20.81 3.90
CA LEU A 12 5.81 19.85 5.00
C LEU A 12 4.41 19.27 5.25
N TYR A 13 3.37 20.10 5.28
CA TYR A 13 1.99 19.65 5.43
C TYR A 13 1.58 18.65 4.33
N LYS A 14 1.89 18.97 3.07
CA LYS A 14 1.58 18.07 1.94
C LYS A 14 2.33 16.74 2.04
N LYS A 15 3.60 16.75 2.45
CA LYS A 15 4.37 15.51 2.70
C LYS A 15 3.71 14.66 3.78
N SER A 16 3.38 15.26 4.91
CA SER A 16 2.70 14.57 6.03
C SER A 16 1.35 13.99 5.62
N CYS A 17 0.56 14.71 4.84
CA CYS A 17 -0.73 14.22 4.33
C CYS A 17 -0.57 12.98 3.43
N ILE A 18 0.39 12.98 2.50
CA ILE A 18 0.62 11.82 1.63
C ILE A 18 1.13 10.62 2.46
N LEU A 19 2.02 10.84 3.43
CA LEU A 19 2.51 9.79 4.33
C LEU A 19 1.37 9.18 5.16
N GLN A 20 0.47 10.01 5.68
CA GLN A 20 -0.71 9.52 6.41
C GLN A 20 -1.60 8.66 5.51
N MET A 21 -1.90 9.12 4.30
CA MET A 21 -2.71 8.36 3.36
C MET A 21 -2.05 7.04 2.92
N LEU A 22 -0.72 7.02 2.83
CA LEU A 22 0.07 5.82 2.58
C LEU A 22 -0.08 4.84 3.74
N GLN A 23 0.12 5.31 4.97
CA GLN A 23 0.00 4.52 6.18
C GLN A 23 -1.39 3.90 6.33
N GLU A 24 -2.46 4.67 6.12
CA GLU A 24 -3.84 4.17 6.12
C GLU A 24 -4.05 3.04 5.10
N SER A 25 -3.40 3.17 3.93
CA SER A 25 -3.50 2.16 2.87
C SER A 25 -2.78 0.86 3.28
N ILE A 26 -1.59 0.97 3.86
CA ILE A 26 -0.80 -0.17 4.39
C ILE A 26 -1.59 -0.87 5.50
N GLU A 27 -2.15 -0.10 6.43
CA GLU A 27 -2.94 -0.63 7.55
C GLU A 27 -4.17 -1.42 7.10
N SER A 28 -4.90 -0.89 6.12
CA SER A 28 -6.09 -1.56 5.60
C SER A 28 -5.80 -2.93 4.96
N LEU A 29 -4.58 -3.14 4.43
CA LEU A 29 -4.23 -4.42 3.79
C LEU A 29 -3.46 -5.35 4.72
N TYR A 30 -2.35 -4.89 5.31
CA TYR A 30 -1.41 -5.77 6.02
C TYR A 30 -1.73 -5.95 7.50
N TYR A 31 -2.39 -4.97 8.12
CA TYR A 31 -2.57 -4.97 9.57
C TYR A 31 -3.95 -5.41 10.02
N GLU A 32 -4.93 -5.51 9.12
CA GLU A 32 -6.19 -6.20 9.40
C GLU A 32 -5.92 -7.69 9.71
N GLU A 33 -6.48 -8.19 10.82
CA GLU A 33 -6.18 -9.51 11.38
C GLU A 33 -6.44 -10.64 10.37
N LEU A 34 -7.59 -10.59 9.68
CA LEU A 34 -7.96 -11.59 8.69
C LEU A 34 -6.99 -11.56 7.50
N ASN A 35 -6.71 -10.40 6.94
CA ASN A 35 -5.79 -10.27 5.81
C ASN A 35 -4.38 -10.75 6.18
N ARG A 36 -3.89 -10.39 7.36
CA ARG A 36 -2.58 -10.82 7.85
C ARG A 36 -2.47 -12.34 7.88
N HIS A 37 -3.51 -13.01 8.41
CA HIS A 37 -3.58 -14.46 8.44
C HIS A 37 -3.62 -15.05 7.02
N LYS A 38 -4.49 -14.54 6.15
CA LYS A 38 -4.59 -15.00 4.76
C LYS A 38 -3.25 -14.86 4.01
N ILE A 39 -2.62 -13.69 4.11
CA ILE A 39 -1.32 -13.42 3.49
C ILE A 39 -0.25 -14.39 3.98
N SER A 40 -0.22 -14.69 5.28
CA SER A 40 0.77 -15.64 5.84
C SER A 40 0.64 -17.07 5.30
N LEU A 41 -0.52 -17.42 4.75
CA LEU A 41 -0.82 -18.76 4.25
C LEU A 41 -0.67 -18.89 2.72
N LEU A 42 -0.45 -17.78 2.00
CA LEU A 42 -0.35 -17.79 0.52
C LEU A 42 0.74 -18.75 0.03
N GLY A 43 1.93 -18.70 0.65
CA GLY A 43 3.06 -19.55 0.28
C GLY A 43 2.84 -21.04 0.55
N VAL A 44 1.82 -21.41 1.33
CA VAL A 44 1.46 -22.80 1.63
C VAL A 44 0.32 -23.29 0.72
N TYR A 45 -0.56 -22.38 0.28
CA TYR A 45 -1.76 -22.74 -0.49
C TYR A 45 -1.44 -23.22 -1.92
N GLY A 46 -0.29 -22.86 -2.49
CA GLY A 46 0.23 -23.41 -3.75
C GLY A 46 -0.69 -23.24 -4.98
N SER A 47 -1.70 -22.36 -4.90
CA SER A 47 -2.65 -22.13 -5.98
C SER A 47 -2.19 -21.00 -6.90
N VAL A 48 -2.61 -21.05 -8.16
CA VAL A 48 -2.36 -19.96 -9.14
C VAL A 48 -2.88 -18.61 -8.62
N GLU A 49 -3.97 -18.63 -7.85
CA GLU A 49 -4.52 -17.42 -7.25
C GLU A 49 -3.64 -16.91 -6.09
N ALA A 50 -3.07 -17.80 -5.29
CA ALA A 50 -2.10 -17.41 -4.27
C ALA A 50 -0.85 -16.75 -4.88
N GLU A 51 -0.27 -17.36 -5.92
CA GLU A 51 0.88 -16.78 -6.65
C GLU A 51 0.54 -15.40 -7.24
N ARG A 52 -0.69 -15.22 -7.76
CA ARG A 52 -1.14 -13.92 -8.26
C ARG A 52 -1.22 -12.87 -7.16
N ILE A 53 -1.74 -13.24 -5.99
CA ILE A 53 -1.81 -12.34 -4.85
C ILE A 53 -0.40 -11.99 -4.37
N GLU A 54 0.52 -12.96 -4.26
CA GLU A 54 1.92 -12.71 -3.89
C GLU A 54 2.60 -11.74 -4.85
N ASN A 55 2.40 -11.91 -6.16
CA ASN A 55 2.91 -10.97 -7.16
C ASN A 55 2.32 -9.56 -7.00
N GLN A 56 1.03 -9.45 -6.66
CA GLN A 56 0.43 -8.15 -6.37
C GLN A 56 0.99 -7.52 -5.09
N LEU A 57 1.23 -8.30 -4.03
CA LEU A 57 1.85 -7.82 -2.79
C LEU A 57 3.27 -7.30 -3.05
N MET A 58 4.05 -7.99 -3.89
CA MET A 58 5.37 -7.50 -4.31
C MET A 58 5.29 -6.15 -5.05
N LEU A 59 4.30 -5.98 -5.94
CA LEU A 59 4.07 -4.71 -6.65
C LEU A 59 3.61 -3.60 -5.69
N ILE A 60 2.82 -3.94 -4.67
CA ILE A 60 2.40 -3.04 -3.60
C ILE A 60 3.64 -2.52 -2.84
N ASP A 61 4.56 -3.39 -2.44
CA ASP A 61 5.78 -3.01 -1.73
C ASP A 61 6.69 -2.10 -2.57
N GLN A 62 6.77 -2.37 -3.88
CA GLN A 62 7.49 -1.50 -4.83
C GLN A 62 6.82 -0.12 -4.95
N LEU A 63 5.50 -0.05 -4.97
CA LEU A 63 4.76 1.22 -4.99
C LEU A 63 4.95 2.00 -3.69
N ILE A 64 4.91 1.34 -2.52
CA ILE A 64 5.18 1.96 -1.21
C ILE A 64 6.57 2.61 -1.23
N SER A 65 7.59 1.84 -1.59
CA SER A 65 8.98 2.33 -1.69
C SER A 65 9.10 3.51 -2.67
N GLY A 66 8.40 3.43 -3.80
CA GLY A 66 8.36 4.50 -4.79
C GLY A 66 7.69 5.78 -4.27
N ILE A 67 6.63 5.67 -3.48
CA ILE A 67 5.94 6.82 -2.87
C ILE A 67 6.88 7.48 -1.85
N GLU A 68 7.45 6.71 -0.93
CA GLU A 68 8.37 7.21 0.10
C GLU A 68 9.57 7.95 -0.51
N HIS A 69 10.18 7.37 -1.55
CA HIS A 69 11.27 8.00 -2.28
C HIS A 69 10.86 9.35 -2.88
N ASN A 70 9.70 9.41 -3.55
CA ASN A 70 9.24 10.66 -4.17
C ASN A 70 8.87 11.73 -3.12
N ILE A 71 8.34 11.35 -1.96
CA ILE A 71 8.10 12.26 -0.83
C ILE A 71 9.44 12.82 -0.30
N GLY A 72 10.43 11.94 -0.12
CA GLY A 72 11.79 12.30 0.31
C GLY A 72 12.42 13.34 -0.63
N CYS A 73 12.33 13.11 -1.94
CA CYS A 73 12.83 14.02 -2.97
C CYS A 73 11.94 15.26 -3.23
N GLY A 74 10.81 15.42 -2.55
CA GLY A 74 9.89 16.55 -2.75
C GLY A 74 9.05 16.49 -4.03
N ASN A 75 9.04 15.36 -4.74
CA ASN A 75 8.22 15.14 -5.93
C ASN A 75 6.80 14.70 -5.54
N LEU A 76 6.05 15.61 -4.91
CA LEU A 76 4.74 15.29 -4.32
C LEU A 76 3.69 14.91 -5.36
N LYS A 77 3.80 15.45 -6.58
CA LYS A 77 2.91 15.09 -7.70
C LYS A 77 3.05 13.61 -8.06
N ARG A 78 4.27 13.11 -8.18
CA ARG A 78 4.53 11.70 -8.51
C ARG A 78 4.19 10.79 -7.33
N ALA A 79 4.50 11.20 -6.10
CA ALA A 79 4.10 10.48 -4.89
C ALA A 79 2.57 10.29 -4.84
N LEU A 80 1.79 11.35 -5.08
CA LEU A 80 0.33 11.27 -5.11
C LEU A 80 -0.17 10.37 -6.24
N HIS A 81 0.45 10.43 -7.42
CA HIS A 81 0.09 9.55 -8.53
C HIS A 81 0.30 8.07 -8.18
N PHE A 82 1.45 7.72 -7.59
CA PHE A 82 1.71 6.35 -7.15
C PHE A 82 0.78 5.92 -6.01
N LEU A 83 0.41 6.82 -5.10
CA LEU A 83 -0.57 6.54 -4.05
C LEU A 83 -1.95 6.19 -4.62
N ILE A 84 -2.38 6.83 -5.72
CA ILE A 84 -3.63 6.46 -6.41
C ILE A 84 -3.53 5.05 -6.99
N LEU A 85 -2.41 4.71 -7.63
CA LEU A 85 -2.17 3.36 -8.17
C LEU A 85 -2.14 2.31 -7.05
N LEU A 86 -1.47 2.62 -5.94
CA LEU A 86 -1.41 1.76 -4.76
C LEU A 86 -2.82 1.45 -4.23
N ARG A 87 -3.68 2.46 -4.07
CA ARG A 87 -5.06 2.27 -3.60
C ARG A 87 -5.89 1.41 -4.56
N GLN A 88 -5.68 1.54 -5.87
CA GLN A 88 -6.35 0.68 -6.85
C GLN A 88 -5.87 -0.77 -6.74
N LEU A 89 -4.56 -0.97 -6.61
CA LEU A 89 -3.98 -2.30 -6.49
C LEU A 89 -4.41 -2.98 -5.19
N ILE A 90 -4.38 -2.27 -4.05
CA ILE A 90 -4.88 -2.77 -2.75
C ILE A 90 -6.34 -3.23 -2.87
N ARG A 91 -7.22 -2.45 -3.51
CA ARG A 91 -8.63 -2.87 -3.71
C ARG A 91 -8.75 -4.16 -4.53
N GLN A 92 -7.93 -4.31 -5.57
CA GLN A 92 -7.92 -5.53 -6.38
C GLN A 92 -7.39 -6.73 -5.59
N THR A 93 -6.34 -6.53 -4.80
CA THR A 93 -5.76 -7.55 -3.94
C THR A 93 -6.71 -7.96 -2.83
N GLN A 94 -7.40 -7.01 -2.21
CA GLN A 94 -8.44 -7.29 -1.21
C GLN A 94 -9.55 -8.16 -1.80
N ALA A 95 -10.09 -7.79 -2.96
CA ALA A 95 -11.14 -8.58 -3.61
C ALA A 95 -10.70 -10.03 -3.92
N ARG A 96 -9.41 -10.24 -4.19
CA ARG A 96 -8.84 -11.58 -4.39
C ARG A 96 -8.65 -12.33 -3.06
N LEU A 97 -8.19 -11.65 -2.01
CA LEU A 97 -8.10 -12.22 -0.67
C LEU A 97 -9.48 -12.64 -0.14
N ASP A 98 -10.52 -11.87 -0.44
CA ASP A 98 -11.89 -12.13 0.02
C ASP A 98 -12.51 -13.40 -0.58
N VAL A 99 -12.12 -13.78 -1.79
CA VAL A 99 -12.62 -14.99 -2.46
C VAL A 99 -11.87 -16.26 -2.11
N ILE A 100 -10.70 -16.16 -1.45
CA ILE A 100 -10.03 -17.36 -0.96
C ILE A 100 -10.73 -17.81 0.32
N ASP A 101 -11.37 -18.97 0.24
CA ASP A 101 -11.94 -19.67 1.38
C ASP A 101 -10.84 -20.46 2.11
N TYR A 102 -10.29 -19.85 3.17
CA TYR A 102 -9.31 -20.50 4.03
C TYR A 102 -9.94 -21.49 5.03
N GLY A 103 -11.27 -21.67 5.03
CA GLY A 103 -11.92 -22.73 5.78
C GLY A 103 -11.48 -24.13 5.36
N GLU A 104 -10.99 -24.28 4.12
CA GLU A 104 -10.37 -25.51 3.62
C GLU A 104 -8.88 -25.68 4.01
N LEU A 105 -8.25 -24.65 4.60
CA LEU A 105 -6.79 -24.62 4.87
C LEU A 105 -6.40 -24.97 6.32
N VAL A 106 -7.38 -25.28 7.17
CA VAL A 106 -7.17 -25.70 8.58
C VAL A 106 -7.42 -27.21 8.76
N VAL A 107 -7.46 -28.00 7.68
CA VAL A 107 -7.64 -29.47 7.73
C VAL A 107 -6.31 -30.19 7.53
#